data_AF-A0A8H6RAI1-F1
#
_entry.id   AF-A0A8H6RAI1-F1
#
_cell.length_a   1.000
_cell.length_b   1.000
_cell.length_c   1.000
_cell.angle_alpha   90.00
_cell.angle_beta   90.00
_cell.angle_gamma   90.00
#
_symmetry.space_group_name_H-M   'P 1'
#
loop_
_entity.id
_entity.type
_entity.pdbx_description
1 polymer ?
#
loop_
_entity_poly.entity_id
_entity_poly.type
_entity_poly.pdbx_seq_one_letter_code
_entity_poly.pdbx_strand_id
1 'polypeptide(L)'
;MDDFDRKLHQATKDDKLPGTCILAADKNGKILHSISSGTYINNSIWQSRLPSEETSIQTKPLSSESQVSRPIGLPAGGTSIQSKPLSPDAHVTKSFGPDTVCWIASMTKLLTTICVMKCVENKLLNLDDDVSETYLPEFKDIQVLERMDENDGPVLRPVKGKITLRALLTHSSGISYEFMHARLLSWRQWNNKDLRERGIKKTTEDRTEVSHAYRVPLVFDPETSWTYGYGIDWAGLCVERATSSNLEDFMRKHIFQPLNMHDTTFEPAKYPHLAERMAGMIVRDEDGKLISQEQTNTSSPIGGVRHAGGGGLASTAQDYIKVLISLLRNDSILLQPSTVDLMFTPQLKDSTHLQKMHANPEAFGLAGNIPARTKVDFGLGGILNLEEMRNTHRKAGGMQWGGYPNLFWWINRQEGICGCYFTQLVPPGDPEAFGMYVEFERAVNRAFGKGGNEAKL
;
A
#
# COMPACT_ATOMS: atom_id res chain seq x y z
N MET A 1 -5.59 24.54 13.45
CA MET A 1 -4.64 24.17 12.40
C MET A 1 -3.28 24.81 12.64
N ASP A 2 -3.19 26.11 12.93
CA ASP A 2 -1.93 26.83 13.16
C ASP A 2 -0.93 26.14 14.12
N ASP A 3 -1.40 25.53 15.20
CA ASP A 3 -0.53 24.77 16.11
C ASP A 3 0.06 23.51 15.47
N PHE A 4 -0.75 22.80 14.70
CA PHE A 4 -0.31 21.66 13.90
C PHE A 4 0.71 22.12 12.84
N ASP A 5 0.44 23.22 12.12
CA ASP A 5 1.33 23.74 11.07
C ASP A 5 2.72 24.08 11.63
N ARG A 6 2.76 24.74 12.80
CA ARG A 6 4.01 25.01 13.51
C ARG A 6 4.74 23.73 13.90
N LYS A 7 4.04 22.72 14.40
CA LYS A 7 4.64 21.42 14.76
C LYS A 7 5.24 20.71 13.54
N LEU A 8 4.54 20.71 12.41
CA LEU A 8 5.05 20.11 11.18
C LEU A 8 6.31 20.84 10.69
N HIS A 9 6.28 22.17 10.62
CA HIS A 9 7.44 22.97 10.22
C HIS A 9 8.62 22.83 11.18
N GLN A 10 8.36 22.72 12.48
CA GLN A 10 9.41 22.51 13.47
C GLN A 10 10.02 21.10 13.32
N ALA A 11 9.20 20.08 13.10
CA ALA A 11 9.68 18.71 12.90
C ALA A 11 10.57 18.57 11.65
N THR A 12 10.25 19.23 10.54
CA THR A 12 11.11 19.23 9.35
C THR A 12 12.36 20.08 9.53
N LYS A 13 12.28 21.21 10.26
CA LYS A 13 13.44 22.05 10.58
C LYS A 13 14.44 21.35 11.51
N ASP A 14 13.94 20.50 12.40
CA ASP A 14 14.75 19.73 13.36
C ASP A 14 15.24 18.39 12.78
N ASP A 15 15.11 18.17 11.46
CA ASP A 15 15.44 16.91 10.77
C ASP A 15 14.75 15.67 11.36
N LYS A 16 13.62 15.87 12.06
CA LYS A 16 12.78 14.77 12.55
C LYS A 16 11.86 14.23 11.46
N LEU A 17 11.49 15.04 10.47
CA LEU A 17 10.73 14.60 9.31
C LEU A 17 11.40 15.09 8.03
N PRO A 18 11.41 14.27 6.96
CA PRO A 18 11.82 14.75 5.64
C PRO A 18 10.72 15.60 5.01
N GLY A 19 10.88 15.90 3.71
CA GLY A 19 9.80 16.40 2.87
C GLY A 19 8.46 15.70 3.14
N THR A 20 7.47 16.49 3.56
CA THR A 20 6.14 16.05 3.96
C THR A 20 5.09 16.95 3.34
N CYS A 21 4.03 16.38 2.79
CA CYS A 21 2.88 17.11 2.27
C CYS A 21 1.59 16.48 2.79
N ILE A 22 0.63 17.29 3.21
CA ILE A 22 -0.66 16.80 3.69
C ILE A 22 -1.79 17.62 3.07
N LEU A 23 -2.88 16.95 2.72
CA LEU A 23 -4.09 17.59 2.22
C LEU A 23 -5.31 17.02 2.95
N ALA A 24 -6.23 17.89 3.34
CA ALA A 24 -7.55 17.53 3.82
C ALA A 24 -8.62 18.26 3.00
N ALA A 25 -9.74 17.58 2.76
CA ALA A 25 -10.84 18.11 1.96
C ALA A 25 -12.20 17.72 2.55
N ASP A 26 -13.22 18.53 2.25
CA ASP A 26 -14.60 18.25 2.63
C ASP A 26 -15.38 17.53 1.51
N LYS A 27 -16.60 17.11 1.84
CA LYS A 27 -17.56 16.53 0.89
C LYS A 27 -17.99 17.49 -0.22
N ASN A 28 -17.70 18.78 -0.12
CA ASN A 28 -17.93 19.72 -1.22
C ASN A 28 -16.67 19.87 -2.08
N GLY A 29 -15.66 19.01 -1.88
CA GLY A 29 -14.37 19.00 -2.58
C GLY A 29 -13.55 20.27 -2.37
N LYS A 30 -13.88 21.06 -1.34
CA LYS A 30 -13.05 22.18 -0.93
C LYS A 30 -11.86 21.62 -0.14
N ILE A 31 -10.66 22.04 -0.53
CA ILE A 31 -9.46 21.81 0.29
C ILE A 31 -9.61 22.61 1.59
N LEU A 32 -9.73 21.90 2.70
CA LEU A 32 -9.85 22.47 4.05
C LEU A 32 -8.49 22.89 4.59
N HIS A 33 -7.47 22.11 4.26
CA HIS A 33 -6.12 22.33 4.71
C HIS A 33 -5.12 21.72 3.71
N SER A 34 -4.05 22.45 3.43
CA SER A 34 -2.95 22.01 2.58
C SER A 34 -1.68 22.64 3.12
N ILE A 35 -0.73 21.82 3.54
CA ILE A 35 0.57 22.28 4.03
C ILE A 35 1.64 21.30 3.56
N SER A 36 2.77 21.88 3.19
CA SER A 36 3.97 21.12 2.83
C SER A 36 5.16 21.72 3.56
N SER A 37 6.13 20.86 3.88
CA SER A 37 7.35 21.28 4.54
C SER A 37 8.51 20.38 4.21
N GLY A 38 9.73 20.91 4.34
CA GLY A 38 10.95 20.19 4.02
C GLY A 38 11.22 20.11 2.52
N THR A 39 12.24 19.33 2.20
CA THR A 39 12.74 19.15 0.83
C THR A 39 12.90 17.66 0.53
N TYR A 40 13.18 17.36 -0.73
CA TYR A 40 13.59 16.04 -1.18
C TYR A 40 14.71 16.12 -2.18
N ILE A 41 15.43 15.02 -2.32
CA ILE A 41 16.39 14.80 -3.39
C ILE A 41 15.64 14.10 -4.53
N ASN A 42 15.69 14.69 -5.73
CA ASN A 42 15.07 14.07 -6.90
C ASN A 42 15.69 12.69 -7.20
N ASN A 43 14.84 11.75 -7.60
CA ASN A 43 15.24 10.45 -8.09
C ASN A 43 14.56 10.08 -9.42
N SER A 44 15.24 10.39 -10.53
CA SER A 44 14.78 10.05 -11.88
C SER A 44 14.92 8.56 -12.26
N ILE A 45 15.54 7.72 -11.40
CA ILE A 45 15.88 6.33 -11.73
C ILE A 45 14.70 5.37 -11.47
N TRP A 46 13.64 5.81 -10.80
CA TRP A 46 12.51 4.96 -10.43
C TRP A 46 11.84 4.33 -11.67
N GLN A 47 12.03 3.01 -11.84
CA GLN A 47 11.64 2.18 -12.99
C GLN A 47 12.33 2.45 -14.34
N SER A 48 13.53 3.03 -14.35
CA SER A 48 14.22 3.28 -15.63
C SER A 48 14.75 2.01 -16.35
N ARG A 49 14.86 0.85 -15.67
CA ARG A 49 15.36 -0.41 -16.26
C ARG A 49 14.69 -1.66 -15.69
N LEU A 50 14.36 -2.61 -16.56
CA LEU A 50 13.95 -3.98 -16.18
C LEU A 50 15.08 -4.67 -15.40
N PRO A 51 14.78 -5.54 -14.42
CA PRO A 51 15.83 -6.26 -13.69
C PRO A 51 16.65 -7.14 -14.65
N SER A 52 17.97 -6.93 -14.72
CA SER A 52 18.90 -7.78 -15.47
C SER A 52 19.11 -9.14 -14.77
N GLU A 53 19.65 -10.12 -15.49
CA GLU A 53 19.76 -11.53 -15.07
C GLU A 53 20.38 -11.75 -13.67
N GLU A 54 21.24 -10.85 -13.20
CA GLU A 54 22.04 -10.98 -11.95
C GLU A 54 21.42 -10.37 -10.67
N THR A 55 20.16 -9.94 -10.69
CA THR A 55 19.52 -9.36 -9.51
C THR A 55 19.20 -10.42 -8.43
N SER A 56 20.19 -10.73 -7.60
CA SER A 56 19.99 -11.50 -6.37
C SER A 56 19.72 -10.55 -5.20
N ILE A 57 18.55 -10.69 -4.57
CA ILE A 57 18.31 -10.12 -3.24
C ILE A 57 19.15 -10.97 -2.27
N GLN A 58 20.33 -10.49 -1.89
CA GLN A 58 21.12 -11.13 -0.83
C GLN A 58 20.51 -10.78 0.53
N THR A 59 19.79 -11.72 1.12
CA THR A 59 19.46 -11.69 2.55
C THR A 59 20.54 -12.45 3.31
N LYS A 60 21.39 -11.76 4.09
CA LYS A 60 22.26 -12.44 5.05
C LYS A 60 21.43 -12.94 6.24
N PRO A 61 21.67 -14.16 6.76
CA PRO A 61 21.12 -14.57 8.04
C PRO A 61 21.79 -13.78 9.18
N LEU A 62 21.00 -13.36 10.18
CA LEU A 62 21.53 -12.79 11.42
C LEU A 62 22.13 -13.89 12.30
N SER A 63 23.32 -13.62 12.83
CA SER A 63 23.88 -14.31 13.99
C SER A 63 23.00 -14.07 15.24
N SER A 64 22.98 -15.04 16.13
CA SER A 64 22.01 -15.22 17.23
C SER A 64 21.97 -14.16 18.36
N GLU A 65 22.54 -12.97 18.18
CA GLU A 65 22.67 -11.99 19.27
C GLU A 65 22.42 -10.55 18.79
N SER A 66 21.15 -10.16 18.61
CA SER A 66 20.63 -8.78 18.77
C SER A 66 19.14 -8.70 18.45
N GLN A 67 18.28 -9.27 19.31
CA GLN A 67 16.84 -8.96 19.28
C GLN A 67 16.60 -7.64 20.03
N VAL A 68 16.67 -6.52 19.31
CA VAL A 68 16.00 -5.29 19.73
C VAL A 68 14.70 -5.19 18.93
N SER A 69 13.59 -5.16 19.66
CA SER A 69 12.21 -5.04 19.21
C SER A 69 12.04 -3.99 18.10
N ARG A 70 11.82 -4.45 16.86
CA ARG A 70 11.41 -3.62 15.73
C ARG A 70 9.93 -3.87 15.43
N PRO A 71 9.12 -2.83 15.15
CA PRO A 71 7.80 -3.04 14.63
C PRO A 71 7.93 -3.62 13.20
N ILE A 72 7.05 -4.56 12.88
CA ILE A 72 6.93 -5.35 11.66
C ILE A 72 7.72 -6.66 11.70
N GLY A 73 6.98 -7.77 11.59
CA GLY A 73 7.46 -9.11 11.24
C GLY A 73 8.03 -9.22 9.81
N LEU A 74 8.75 -8.19 9.37
CA LEU A 74 9.82 -8.33 8.40
C LEU A 74 10.95 -9.03 9.16
N PRO A 75 11.63 -10.04 8.59
CA PRO A 75 12.87 -10.52 9.16
C PRO A 75 13.76 -9.31 9.45
N ALA A 76 14.46 -9.30 10.58
CA ALA A 76 15.52 -8.34 10.86
C ALA A 76 16.69 -8.40 9.82
N GLY A 77 16.52 -9.13 8.73
CA GLY A 77 17.25 -8.93 7.49
C GLY A 77 16.77 -7.67 6.78
N GLY A 78 17.33 -6.52 7.18
CA GLY A 78 17.49 -5.46 6.20
C GLY A 78 18.20 -6.08 4.99
N THR A 79 17.65 -5.90 3.80
CA THR A 79 18.47 -5.94 2.60
C THR A 79 19.65 -5.03 2.92
N SER A 80 20.88 -5.55 3.01
CA SER A 80 22.04 -4.69 3.22
C SER A 80 22.23 -3.90 1.93
N ILE A 81 21.46 -2.82 1.79
CA ILE A 81 21.67 -1.82 0.78
C ILE A 81 22.91 -1.09 1.27
N GLN A 82 24.03 -1.33 0.59
CA GLN A 82 25.27 -0.62 0.90
C GLN A 82 24.98 0.88 0.80
N SER A 83 24.80 1.54 1.93
CA SER A 83 24.78 2.99 2.01
C SER A 83 26.22 3.48 1.82
N LYS A 84 26.55 3.97 0.64
CA LYS A 84 27.79 4.73 0.46
C LYS A 84 27.61 6.14 1.02
N PRO A 85 28.66 6.75 1.60
CA PRO A 85 28.68 8.19 1.85
C PRO A 85 28.40 8.93 0.54
N LEU A 86 27.52 9.93 0.60
CA LEU A 86 27.07 10.74 -0.53
C LEU A 86 28.27 11.31 -1.31
N SER A 87 28.34 11.05 -2.62
CA SER A 87 29.17 11.85 -3.51
C SER A 87 28.56 13.26 -3.64
N PRO A 88 29.34 14.35 -3.48
CA PRO A 88 28.83 15.72 -3.46
C PRO A 88 28.18 16.23 -4.76
N ASP A 89 28.36 15.54 -5.89
CA ASP A 89 28.00 16.06 -7.20
C ASP A 89 26.79 15.32 -7.81
N ALA A 90 25.72 16.10 -8.08
CA ALA A 90 24.55 15.81 -8.95
C ALA A 90 23.17 15.49 -8.33
N HIS A 91 22.82 16.05 -7.15
CA HIS A 91 21.43 16.01 -6.67
C HIS A 91 20.86 17.41 -6.41
N VAL A 92 19.81 17.79 -7.16
CA VAL A 92 19.05 19.03 -6.93
C VAL A 92 18.05 18.78 -5.80
N THR A 93 18.27 19.44 -4.66
CA THR A 93 17.29 19.51 -3.58
C THR A 93 16.09 20.36 -4.02
N LYS A 94 14.89 19.79 -3.95
CA LYS A 94 13.63 20.46 -4.33
C LYS A 94 12.69 20.55 -3.14
N SER A 95 11.81 21.56 -3.11
CA SER A 95 10.77 21.66 -2.09
C SER A 95 9.77 20.52 -2.23
N PHE A 96 9.43 19.85 -1.13
CA PHE A 96 8.38 18.84 -1.14
C PHE A 96 7.01 19.53 -1.14
N GLY A 97 6.11 19.12 -2.02
CA GLY A 97 4.88 19.85 -2.33
C GLY A 97 3.74 18.95 -2.80
N PRO A 98 2.52 19.51 -3.00
CA PRO A 98 1.35 18.76 -3.46
C PRO A 98 1.53 18.08 -4.81
N ASP A 99 2.43 18.61 -5.64
CA ASP A 99 2.81 18.12 -6.96
C ASP A 99 4.07 17.25 -6.95
N THR A 100 4.64 16.93 -5.78
CA THR A 100 5.80 16.03 -5.71
C THR A 100 5.36 14.61 -6.04
N VAL A 101 5.99 14.01 -7.05
CA VAL A 101 5.68 12.64 -7.48
C VAL A 101 6.32 11.67 -6.49
N CYS A 102 5.50 10.81 -5.89
CA CYS A 102 5.91 9.84 -4.88
C CYS A 102 5.57 8.44 -5.34
N TRP A 103 6.39 7.45 -5.00
CA TRP A 103 5.94 6.07 -5.06
C TRP A 103 4.89 5.87 -3.96
N ILE A 104 3.65 5.58 -4.34
CA ILE A 104 2.53 5.54 -3.39
C ILE A 104 2.29 4.15 -2.77
N ALA A 105 3.04 3.15 -3.21
CA ALA A 105 3.01 1.80 -2.66
C ALA A 105 1.56 1.31 -2.47
N SER A 106 1.24 0.72 -1.34
CA SER A 106 -0.07 0.15 -1.03
C SER A 106 -1.27 1.10 -1.13
N MET A 107 -1.09 2.41 -1.27
CA MET A 107 -2.19 3.31 -1.63
C MET A 107 -2.73 3.04 -3.05
N THR A 108 -1.96 2.36 -3.92
CA THR A 108 -2.43 1.84 -5.22
C THR A 108 -3.64 0.91 -5.06
N LYS A 109 -3.75 0.18 -3.94
CA LYS A 109 -4.81 -0.82 -3.72
C LYS A 109 -6.21 -0.23 -3.82
N LEU A 110 -6.41 1.01 -3.36
CA LEU A 110 -7.69 1.69 -3.46
C LEU A 110 -8.08 1.91 -4.94
N LEU A 111 -7.13 2.32 -5.78
CA LEU A 111 -7.37 2.56 -7.20
C LEU A 111 -7.65 1.25 -7.95
N THR A 112 -6.88 0.21 -7.67
CA THR A 112 -7.14 -1.13 -8.24
C THR A 112 -8.51 -1.64 -7.81
N THR A 113 -8.90 -1.43 -6.55
CA THR A 113 -10.23 -1.80 -6.06
C THR A 113 -11.34 -1.03 -6.78
N ILE A 114 -11.17 0.27 -7.04
CA ILE A 114 -12.12 1.05 -7.85
C ILE A 114 -12.27 0.45 -9.26
N CYS A 115 -11.18 0.05 -9.92
CA CYS A 115 -11.24 -0.60 -11.22
C CYS A 115 -12.00 -1.92 -11.19
N VAL A 116 -11.76 -2.74 -10.16
CA VAL A 116 -12.50 -3.99 -9.94
C VAL A 116 -13.99 -3.71 -9.74
N MET A 117 -14.33 -2.76 -8.88
CA MET A 117 -15.72 -2.38 -8.63
C MET A 117 -16.40 -1.81 -9.88
N LYS A 118 -15.67 -1.09 -10.74
CA LYS A 118 -16.17 -0.63 -12.04
C LYS A 118 -16.53 -1.79 -12.96
N CYS A 119 -15.70 -2.84 -12.98
CA CYS A 119 -16.00 -4.06 -13.72
C CYS A 119 -17.19 -4.83 -13.14
N VAL A 120 -17.36 -4.81 -11.80
CA VAL A 120 -18.52 -5.39 -11.13
C VAL A 120 -19.82 -4.65 -11.50
N GLU A 121 -19.81 -3.32 -11.48
CA GLU A 121 -20.95 -2.50 -11.94
C GLU A 121 -21.36 -2.83 -13.38
N ASN A 122 -20.35 -2.99 -14.25
CA ASN A 122 -20.54 -3.31 -15.66
C ASN A 122 -20.80 -4.81 -15.91
N LYS A 123 -20.92 -5.63 -14.86
CA LYS A 123 -21.16 -7.08 -14.93
C LYS A 123 -20.08 -7.85 -15.71
N LEU A 124 -18.86 -7.31 -15.77
CA LEU A 124 -17.69 -7.98 -16.36
C LEU A 124 -17.00 -8.91 -15.34
N LEU A 125 -17.10 -8.54 -14.07
CA LEU A 125 -16.64 -9.32 -12.92
C LEU A 125 -17.79 -9.49 -11.93
N ASN A 126 -17.70 -10.51 -11.08
CA ASN A 126 -18.57 -10.70 -9.93
C ASN A 126 -17.71 -10.94 -8.68
N LEU A 127 -18.08 -10.31 -7.57
CA LEU A 127 -17.33 -10.39 -6.31
C LEU A 127 -17.25 -11.82 -5.76
N ASP A 128 -18.28 -12.64 -5.99
CA ASP A 128 -18.42 -13.95 -5.36
C ASP A 128 -18.13 -15.13 -6.32
N ASP A 129 -17.71 -14.83 -7.55
CA ASP A 129 -17.25 -15.84 -8.50
C ASP A 129 -15.93 -16.45 -8.05
N ASP A 130 -15.74 -17.74 -8.34
CA ASP A 130 -14.46 -18.42 -8.13
C ASP A 130 -13.47 -17.99 -9.22
N VAL A 131 -12.46 -17.22 -8.85
CA VAL A 131 -11.53 -16.62 -9.81
C VAL A 131 -10.69 -17.67 -10.51
N SER A 132 -10.47 -18.85 -9.90
CA SER A 132 -9.66 -19.92 -10.50
C SER A 132 -10.29 -20.52 -11.77
N GLU A 133 -11.63 -20.52 -11.84
CA GLU A 133 -12.36 -21.07 -12.97
C GLU A 133 -12.58 -20.06 -14.09
N THR A 134 -12.67 -18.78 -13.74
CA THR A 134 -13.14 -17.72 -14.65
C THR A 134 -12.00 -16.86 -15.19
N TYR A 135 -11.05 -16.45 -14.34
CA TYR A 135 -10.08 -15.40 -14.69
C TYR A 135 -8.63 -15.80 -14.44
N LEU A 136 -8.35 -16.66 -13.46
CA LEU A 136 -7.01 -16.98 -12.96
C LEU A 136 -6.73 -18.49 -13.03
N PRO A 137 -6.49 -19.06 -14.23
CA PRO A 137 -6.17 -20.48 -14.38
C PRO A 137 -4.95 -20.93 -13.57
N GLU A 138 -4.04 -20.01 -13.22
CA GLU A 138 -2.87 -20.26 -12.35
C GLU A 138 -3.24 -20.71 -10.93
N PHE A 139 -4.51 -20.52 -10.55
CA PHE A 139 -5.04 -20.91 -9.24
C PHE A 139 -5.72 -22.28 -9.25
N LYS A 140 -5.89 -22.94 -10.41
CA LYS A 140 -6.54 -24.26 -10.47
C LYS A 140 -5.77 -25.34 -9.72
N ASP A 141 -4.45 -25.23 -9.67
CA ASP A 141 -3.54 -26.15 -8.99
C ASP A 141 -2.88 -25.53 -7.75
N ILE A 142 -3.33 -24.34 -7.31
CA ILE A 142 -2.78 -23.71 -6.11
C ILE A 142 -3.11 -24.56 -4.88
N GLN A 143 -2.17 -24.62 -3.94
CA GLN A 143 -2.28 -25.42 -2.73
C GLN A 143 -2.06 -24.55 -1.49
N VAL A 144 -2.51 -25.05 -0.33
CA VAL A 144 -2.20 -24.45 0.97
C VAL A 144 -0.89 -25.04 1.50
N LEU A 145 0.06 -24.18 1.86
CA LEU A 145 1.27 -24.53 2.58
C LEU A 145 0.96 -24.71 4.06
N GLU A 146 0.99 -25.96 4.53
CA GLU A 146 0.76 -26.28 5.94
C GLU A 146 2.03 -26.08 6.77
N ARG A 147 3.16 -26.59 6.29
CA ARG A 147 4.47 -26.45 6.94
C ARG A 147 5.61 -26.63 5.95
N MET A 148 6.81 -26.25 6.40
CA MET A 148 8.06 -26.69 5.78
C MET A 148 8.59 -27.87 6.57
N ASP A 149 8.94 -28.96 5.88
CA ASP A 149 9.75 -30.02 6.46
C ASP A 149 11.23 -29.62 6.31
N GLU A 150 12.02 -29.78 7.39
CA GLU A 150 13.40 -29.29 7.44
C GLU A 150 14.30 -29.94 6.38
N ASN A 151 13.95 -31.14 5.91
CA ASN A 151 14.73 -31.88 4.89
C ASN A 151 13.94 -32.29 3.63
N ASP A 152 12.61 -32.38 3.68
CA ASP A 152 11.78 -32.94 2.59
C ASP A 152 11.00 -31.89 1.77
N GLY A 153 11.12 -30.60 2.11
CA GLY A 153 10.48 -29.50 1.38
C GLY A 153 9.07 -29.16 1.89
N PRO A 154 8.22 -28.54 1.06
CA PRO A 154 6.94 -28.03 1.52
C PRO A 154 5.89 -29.12 1.63
N VAL A 155 5.14 -29.10 2.74
CA VAL A 155 3.95 -29.93 2.91
C VAL A 155 2.74 -29.12 2.48
N LEU A 156 2.19 -29.53 1.34
CA LEU A 156 1.08 -28.88 0.66
C LEU A 156 -0.19 -29.72 0.75
N ARG A 157 -1.34 -29.05 0.79
CA ARG A 157 -2.65 -29.71 0.67
C ARG A 157 -3.56 -28.98 -0.31
N PRO A 158 -4.57 -29.66 -0.87
CA PRO A 158 -5.61 -29.00 -1.66
C PRO A 158 -6.31 -27.88 -0.90
N VAL A 159 -6.69 -26.84 -1.64
CA VAL A 159 -7.51 -25.74 -1.13
C VAL A 159 -8.94 -26.22 -0.89
N LYS A 160 -9.55 -25.77 0.21
CA LYS A 160 -10.97 -25.95 0.49
C LYS A 160 -11.70 -24.63 0.30
N GLY A 161 -12.84 -24.66 -0.40
CA GLY A 161 -13.60 -23.45 -0.71
C GLY A 161 -13.15 -22.78 -2.00
N LYS A 162 -13.77 -21.63 -2.31
CA LYS A 162 -13.55 -20.87 -3.54
C LYS A 162 -12.62 -19.69 -3.28
N ILE A 163 -11.72 -19.39 -4.20
CA ILE A 163 -10.96 -18.15 -4.14
C ILE A 163 -11.81 -17.08 -4.81
N THR A 164 -12.56 -16.30 -4.03
CA THR A 164 -13.45 -15.27 -4.61
C THR A 164 -12.71 -13.97 -4.87
N LEU A 165 -13.22 -13.17 -5.81
CA LEU A 165 -12.72 -11.82 -6.04
C LEU A 165 -12.85 -10.94 -4.78
N ARG A 166 -13.93 -11.12 -4.00
CA ARG A 166 -14.11 -10.51 -2.67
C ARG A 166 -13.00 -10.92 -1.71
N ALA A 167 -12.59 -12.19 -1.70
CA ALA A 167 -11.51 -12.66 -0.84
C ALA A 167 -10.15 -12.04 -1.23
N LEU A 168 -9.91 -11.82 -2.53
CA LEU A 168 -8.74 -11.07 -3.01
C LEU A 168 -8.75 -9.62 -2.52
N LEU A 169 -9.88 -8.92 -2.66
CA LEU A 169 -10.04 -7.51 -2.27
C LEU A 169 -9.95 -7.28 -0.76
N THR A 170 -10.27 -8.29 0.04
CA THR A 170 -10.38 -8.16 1.51
C THR A 170 -9.22 -8.79 2.27
N HIS A 171 -8.17 -9.26 1.57
CA HIS A 171 -7.03 -9.95 2.18
C HIS A 171 -7.44 -11.21 2.97
N SER A 172 -8.48 -11.90 2.50
CA SER A 172 -8.99 -13.14 3.08
C SER A 172 -8.87 -14.36 2.15
N SER A 173 -8.18 -14.23 1.01
CA SER A 173 -7.98 -15.34 0.05
C SER A 173 -6.98 -16.40 0.49
N GLY A 174 -6.18 -16.16 1.53
CA GLY A 174 -5.04 -17.00 1.91
C GLY A 174 -3.74 -16.65 1.19
N ILE A 175 -3.75 -15.70 0.24
CA ILE A 175 -2.54 -15.19 -0.41
C ILE A 175 -1.86 -14.18 0.53
N SER A 176 -0.58 -14.40 0.83
CA SER A 176 0.22 -13.50 1.68
C SER A 176 1.47 -13.02 0.97
N TYR A 177 2.02 -11.89 1.43
CA TYR A 177 3.37 -11.46 1.07
C TYR A 177 4.39 -12.42 1.69
N GLU A 178 5.33 -12.91 0.88
CA GLU A 178 6.28 -13.93 1.33
C GLU A 178 7.22 -13.42 2.41
N PHE A 179 7.63 -12.16 2.28
CA PHE A 179 8.48 -11.48 3.26
C PHE A 179 7.77 -11.15 4.58
N MET A 180 6.45 -11.36 4.67
CA MET A 180 5.66 -11.15 5.89
C MET A 180 5.24 -12.45 6.57
N HIS A 181 5.56 -13.60 5.99
CA HIS A 181 5.08 -14.88 6.50
C HIS A 181 6.21 -15.92 6.47
N ALA A 182 6.70 -16.29 7.66
CA ALA A 182 7.88 -17.14 7.82
C ALA A 182 7.86 -18.43 6.99
N ARG A 183 6.70 -19.13 6.95
CA ARG A 183 6.57 -20.36 6.13
C ARG A 183 6.75 -20.07 4.63
N LEU A 184 6.25 -18.94 4.14
CA LEU A 184 6.38 -18.56 2.73
C LEU A 184 7.80 -18.11 2.40
N LEU A 185 8.46 -17.40 3.32
CA LEU A 185 9.87 -17.04 3.17
C LEU A 185 10.74 -18.30 3.02
N SER A 186 10.56 -19.28 3.92
CA SER A 186 11.24 -20.57 3.85
C SER A 186 10.88 -21.35 2.57
N TRP A 187 9.60 -21.38 2.18
CA TRP A 187 9.16 -21.99 0.92
C TRP A 187 9.85 -21.35 -0.28
N ARG A 188 9.96 -20.02 -0.33
CA ARG A 188 10.60 -19.32 -1.45
C ARG A 188 12.09 -19.63 -1.55
N GLN A 189 12.78 -19.70 -0.41
CA GLN A 189 14.19 -20.09 -0.36
C GLN A 189 14.38 -21.51 -0.86
N TRP A 190 13.54 -22.44 -0.39
CA TRP A 190 13.52 -23.83 -0.85
C TRP A 190 13.23 -23.92 -2.35
N ASN A 191 12.17 -23.28 -2.84
CA ASN A 191 11.75 -23.33 -4.24
C ASN A 191 12.83 -22.74 -5.15
N ASN A 192 13.48 -21.64 -4.76
CA ASN A 192 14.58 -21.09 -5.53
C ASN A 192 15.81 -22.02 -5.56
N LYS A 193 16.07 -22.77 -4.48
CA LYS A 193 17.14 -23.79 -4.44
C LYS A 193 16.79 -24.97 -5.35
N ASP A 194 15.60 -25.52 -5.22
CA ASP A 194 15.10 -26.63 -6.03
C ASP A 194 15.11 -26.31 -7.54
N LEU A 195 14.63 -25.12 -7.95
CA LEU A 195 14.69 -24.68 -9.34
C LEU A 195 16.13 -24.66 -9.88
N ARG A 196 17.09 -24.15 -9.08
CA ARG A 196 18.51 -24.14 -9.47
C ARG A 196 19.09 -25.55 -9.60
N GLU A 197 18.78 -26.43 -8.65
CA GLU A 197 19.25 -27.83 -8.66
C GLU A 197 18.68 -28.63 -9.84
N ARG A 198 17.44 -28.32 -10.26
CA ARG A 198 16.83 -28.86 -11.48
C ARG A 198 17.27 -28.16 -12.78
N GLY A 199 18.17 -27.17 -12.70
CA GLY A 199 18.66 -26.42 -13.86
C GLY A 199 17.64 -25.47 -14.49
N ILE A 200 16.55 -25.15 -13.80
CA ILE A 200 15.49 -24.26 -14.27
C ILE A 200 15.89 -22.81 -13.99
N LYS A 201 16.11 -22.04 -15.06
CA LYS A 201 16.39 -20.60 -14.97
C LYS A 201 15.08 -19.81 -15.00
N LYS A 202 14.96 -18.81 -14.12
CA LYS A 202 13.83 -17.87 -14.14
C LYS A 202 13.89 -16.98 -15.37
N THR A 203 12.79 -16.93 -16.11
CA THR A 203 12.57 -16.06 -17.26
C THR A 203 12.37 -14.60 -16.80
N THR A 204 12.26 -13.68 -17.77
CA THR A 204 11.83 -12.30 -17.50
C THR A 204 10.40 -12.28 -16.96
N GLU A 205 9.49 -13.07 -17.54
CA GLU A 205 8.08 -13.14 -17.11
C GLU A 205 7.96 -13.58 -15.65
N ASP A 206 8.78 -14.53 -15.22
CA ASP A 206 8.86 -14.99 -13.81
C ASP A 206 9.20 -13.88 -12.82
N ARG A 207 9.70 -12.75 -13.31
CA ARG A 207 10.13 -11.58 -12.53
C ARG A 207 9.22 -10.38 -12.74
N THR A 208 8.57 -10.26 -13.90
CA THR A 208 7.88 -9.03 -14.31
C THR A 208 6.36 -9.15 -14.41
N GLU A 209 5.80 -10.35 -14.52
CA GLU A 209 4.36 -10.54 -14.71
C GLU A 209 3.72 -11.04 -13.41
N VAL A 210 2.59 -10.43 -13.02
CA VAL A 210 1.86 -10.75 -11.77
C VAL A 210 1.56 -12.26 -11.68
N SER A 211 1.14 -12.86 -12.79
CA SER A 211 0.77 -14.29 -12.86
C SER A 211 1.88 -15.24 -12.46
N HIS A 212 3.15 -14.84 -12.60
CA HIS A 212 4.30 -15.68 -12.28
C HIS A 212 5.02 -15.17 -11.03
N ALA A 213 5.34 -13.87 -10.98
CA ALA A 213 6.14 -13.27 -9.92
C ALA A 213 5.46 -13.38 -8.55
N TYR A 214 4.12 -13.29 -8.51
CA TYR A 214 3.34 -13.34 -7.28
C TYR A 214 2.59 -14.67 -7.09
N ARG A 215 3.01 -15.71 -7.81
CA ARG A 215 2.50 -17.08 -7.60
C ARG A 215 3.20 -17.72 -6.41
N VAL A 216 2.42 -17.92 -5.35
CA VAL A 216 2.82 -18.49 -4.05
C VAL A 216 1.73 -19.44 -3.56
N PRO A 217 2.05 -20.48 -2.77
CA PRO A 217 1.03 -21.25 -2.05
C PRO A 217 0.20 -20.34 -1.14
N LEU A 218 -1.06 -20.73 -0.91
CA LEU A 218 -1.88 -20.10 0.14
C LEU A 218 -1.35 -20.49 1.52
N VAL A 219 -1.64 -19.69 2.55
CA VAL A 219 -1.24 -19.98 3.94
C VAL A 219 -2.41 -20.48 4.81
N PHE A 220 -3.63 -20.36 4.30
CA PHE A 220 -4.88 -20.88 4.85
C PHE A 220 -5.94 -20.97 3.73
N ASP A 221 -7.08 -21.62 4.01
CA ASP A 221 -8.19 -21.72 3.07
C ASP A 221 -8.96 -20.39 2.93
N PRO A 222 -9.42 -20.00 1.73
CA PRO A 222 -10.16 -18.75 1.52
C PRO A 222 -11.28 -18.49 2.55
N GLU A 223 -11.37 -17.24 2.99
CA GLU A 223 -12.35 -16.71 3.94
C GLU A 223 -12.32 -17.34 5.35
N THR A 224 -11.31 -18.17 5.67
CA THR A 224 -11.15 -18.76 7.02
C THR A 224 -10.25 -17.94 7.96
N SER A 225 -9.51 -16.97 7.41
CA SER A 225 -8.60 -16.11 8.16
C SER A 225 -8.30 -14.82 7.37
N TRP A 226 -7.36 -14.01 7.86
CA TRP A 226 -6.94 -12.75 7.25
C TRP A 226 -5.42 -12.66 7.20
N THR A 227 -4.85 -12.28 6.06
CA THR A 227 -3.42 -11.98 5.91
C THR A 227 -3.16 -10.99 4.79
N TYR A 228 -2.24 -10.06 5.02
CA TYR A 228 -1.86 -9.08 4.02
C TYR A 228 -1.02 -9.73 2.91
N GLY A 229 -1.33 -9.42 1.65
CA GLY A 229 -0.71 -10.11 0.51
C GLY A 229 -1.07 -9.57 -0.86
N TYR A 230 -0.63 -10.33 -1.88
CA TYR A 230 -0.76 -10.02 -3.31
C TYR A 230 -2.18 -10.09 -3.87
N GLY A 231 -3.21 -10.27 -3.04
CA GLY A 231 -4.60 -10.45 -3.50
C GLY A 231 -5.06 -9.33 -4.45
N ILE A 232 -4.69 -8.08 -4.15
CA ILE A 232 -5.05 -6.92 -4.97
C ILE A 232 -4.29 -6.89 -6.31
N ASP A 233 -3.06 -7.39 -6.36
CA ASP A 233 -2.31 -7.54 -7.61
C ASP A 233 -3.04 -8.52 -8.54
N TRP A 234 -3.47 -9.67 -8.00
CA TRP A 234 -4.27 -10.67 -8.74
C TRP A 234 -5.66 -10.15 -9.13
N ALA A 235 -6.29 -9.30 -8.30
CA ALA A 235 -7.55 -8.64 -8.66
C ALA A 235 -7.36 -7.64 -9.81
N GLY A 236 -6.22 -6.94 -9.86
CA GLY A 236 -5.82 -6.12 -11.01
C GLY A 236 -5.72 -6.94 -12.30
N LEU A 237 -5.07 -8.12 -12.24
CA LEU A 237 -4.98 -9.05 -13.37
C LEU A 237 -6.37 -9.57 -13.82
N CYS A 238 -7.31 -9.75 -12.90
CA CYS A 238 -8.70 -10.08 -13.27
C CYS A 238 -9.35 -8.97 -14.10
N VAL A 239 -9.11 -7.69 -13.77
CA VAL A 239 -9.56 -6.55 -14.58
C VAL A 239 -8.94 -6.61 -15.96
N GLU A 240 -7.63 -6.87 -16.05
CA GLU A 240 -6.95 -6.92 -17.35
C GLU A 240 -7.54 -8.00 -18.25
N ARG A 241 -7.76 -9.20 -17.71
CA ARG A 241 -8.32 -10.34 -18.44
C ARG A 241 -9.79 -10.14 -18.82
N ALA A 242 -10.60 -9.58 -17.93
CA ALA A 242 -12.02 -9.33 -18.20
C ALA A 242 -12.25 -8.22 -19.23
N THR A 243 -11.26 -7.32 -19.42
CA THR A 243 -11.40 -6.14 -20.28
C THR A 243 -10.51 -6.16 -21.51
N SER A 244 -9.53 -7.08 -21.57
CA SER A 244 -8.45 -7.09 -22.56
C SER A 244 -7.64 -5.77 -22.62
N SER A 245 -7.68 -4.97 -21.55
CA SER A 245 -6.88 -3.75 -21.37
C SER A 245 -5.82 -4.01 -20.32
N ASN A 246 -4.63 -3.44 -20.44
CA ASN A 246 -3.72 -3.43 -19.30
C ASN A 246 -4.27 -2.49 -18.19
N LEU A 247 -3.78 -2.64 -16.97
CA LEU A 247 -4.29 -1.94 -15.79
C LEU A 247 -3.99 -0.43 -15.83
N GLU A 248 -2.84 -0.02 -16.37
CA GLU A 248 -2.49 1.41 -16.55
C GLU A 248 -3.52 2.12 -17.45
N ASP A 249 -3.83 1.55 -18.62
CA ASP A 249 -4.78 2.12 -19.57
C ASP A 249 -6.20 2.12 -19.00
N PHE A 250 -6.57 1.06 -18.28
CA PHE A 250 -7.87 0.98 -17.63
C PHE A 250 -8.01 2.03 -16.53
N MET A 251 -7.01 2.18 -15.65
CA MET A 251 -6.99 3.23 -14.62
C MET A 251 -6.98 4.63 -15.25
N ARG A 252 -6.23 4.82 -16.34
CA ARG A 252 -6.19 6.09 -17.06
C ARG A 252 -7.56 6.49 -17.56
N LYS A 253 -8.29 5.57 -18.20
CA LYS A 253 -9.62 5.81 -18.75
C LYS A 253 -10.69 6.00 -17.66
N HIS A 254 -10.64 5.23 -16.59
CA HIS A 254 -11.74 5.13 -15.62
C HIS A 254 -11.52 5.89 -14.31
N ILE A 255 -10.30 6.34 -14.03
CA ILE A 255 -9.95 7.10 -12.82
C ILE A 255 -9.20 8.38 -13.18
N PHE A 256 -8.07 8.28 -13.89
CA PHE A 256 -7.17 9.42 -14.05
C PHE A 256 -7.75 10.52 -14.93
N GLN A 257 -8.28 10.18 -16.11
CA GLN A 257 -8.90 11.16 -17.00
C GLN A 257 -10.15 11.80 -16.37
N PRO A 258 -11.11 11.04 -15.80
CA PRO A 258 -12.29 11.63 -15.14
C PRO A 258 -11.96 12.59 -14.00
N LEU A 259 -10.86 12.37 -13.28
CA LEU A 259 -10.43 13.20 -12.16
C LEU A 259 -9.30 14.17 -12.51
N ASN A 260 -8.88 14.26 -13.77
CA ASN A 260 -7.72 15.06 -14.20
C ASN A 260 -6.46 14.77 -13.36
N MET A 261 -6.12 13.49 -13.17
CA MET A 261 -4.91 13.03 -12.49
C MET A 261 -3.78 12.84 -13.50
N HIS A 262 -3.12 13.93 -13.87
CA HIS A 262 -2.10 13.93 -14.92
C HIS A 262 -0.76 13.35 -14.46
N ASP A 263 -0.53 13.29 -13.15
CA ASP A 263 0.76 12.93 -12.54
C ASP A 263 0.72 11.55 -11.86
N THR A 264 -0.20 10.69 -12.28
CA THR A 264 -0.37 9.34 -11.74
C THR A 264 -0.17 8.29 -12.83
N THR A 265 0.73 7.33 -12.59
CA THR A 265 1.07 6.27 -13.55
C THR A 265 1.84 5.14 -12.88
N PHE A 266 1.79 3.95 -13.46
CA PHE A 266 2.71 2.87 -13.14
C PHE A 266 4.14 3.15 -13.62
N GLU A 267 4.34 3.98 -14.64
CA GLU A 267 5.61 4.10 -15.37
C GLU A 267 6.16 5.54 -15.43
N PRO A 268 6.43 6.20 -14.29
CA PRO A 268 6.79 7.62 -14.27
C PRO A 268 8.10 7.93 -15.01
N ALA A 269 9.03 6.97 -15.13
CA ALA A 269 10.26 7.12 -15.91
C ALA A 269 10.00 7.37 -17.42
N LYS A 270 8.84 6.98 -17.96
CA LYS A 270 8.48 7.27 -19.36
C LYS A 270 8.15 8.74 -19.60
N TYR A 271 7.93 9.52 -18.55
CA TYR A 271 7.46 10.89 -18.60
C TYR A 271 8.48 11.85 -17.96
N PRO A 272 9.23 12.64 -18.75
CA PRO A 272 10.28 13.52 -18.21
C PRO A 272 9.78 14.45 -17.09
N HIS A 273 8.60 15.06 -17.26
CA HIS A 273 7.99 15.94 -16.27
C HIS A 273 7.61 15.25 -14.93
N LEU A 274 7.46 13.93 -14.93
CA LEU A 274 7.25 13.14 -13.70
C LEU A 274 8.59 12.72 -13.11
N ALA A 275 9.51 12.20 -13.92
CA ALA A 275 10.84 11.80 -13.49
C ALA A 275 11.60 12.96 -12.83
N GLU A 276 11.46 14.18 -13.35
CA GLU A 276 12.05 15.40 -12.77
C GLU A 276 11.44 15.82 -11.43
N ARG A 277 10.26 15.32 -11.06
CA ARG A 277 9.62 15.62 -9.77
C ARG A 277 9.55 14.41 -8.83
N MET A 278 10.02 13.25 -9.26
CA MET A 278 10.02 12.03 -8.46
C MET A 278 10.89 12.18 -7.21
N ALA A 279 10.29 11.95 -6.04
CA ALA A 279 10.99 12.00 -4.78
C ALA A 279 11.82 10.73 -4.53
N GLY A 280 13.07 10.92 -4.11
CA GLY A 280 13.91 9.86 -3.59
C GLY A 280 13.44 9.37 -2.22
N MET A 281 13.86 8.16 -1.86
CA MET A 281 13.54 7.55 -0.58
C MET A 281 14.50 8.02 0.51
N ILE A 282 13.96 8.36 1.67
CA ILE A 282 14.70 8.68 2.88
C ILE A 282 14.57 7.51 3.85
N VAL A 283 15.69 7.11 4.44
CA VAL A 283 15.74 6.10 5.50
C VAL A 283 16.04 6.82 6.82
N ARG A 284 15.31 6.48 7.89
CA ARG A 284 15.76 6.75 9.25
C ARG A 284 16.64 5.58 9.69
N ASP A 285 17.89 5.87 10.02
CA ASP A 285 18.82 4.88 10.54
C ASP A 285 18.58 4.58 12.04
N GLU A 286 19.39 3.68 12.58
CA GLU A 286 19.29 3.23 13.98
C GLU A 286 19.62 4.33 14.99
N ASP A 287 20.40 5.34 14.58
CA ASP A 287 20.75 6.52 15.38
C ASP A 287 19.67 7.62 15.27
N GLY A 288 18.60 7.38 14.51
CA GLY A 288 17.49 8.29 14.30
C GLY A 288 17.72 9.33 13.21
N LYS A 289 18.84 9.28 12.50
CA LYS A 289 19.22 10.24 11.46
C LYS A 289 18.55 9.91 10.13
N LEU A 290 18.16 10.97 9.42
CA LEU A 290 17.61 10.86 8.07
C LEU A 290 18.74 10.80 7.03
N ILE A 291 18.75 9.74 6.23
CA ILE A 291 19.72 9.52 5.16
C ILE A 291 19.01 9.29 3.83
N SER A 292 19.55 9.89 2.76
CA SER A 292 19.06 9.59 1.41
C SER A 292 19.49 8.18 1.02
N GLN A 293 18.54 7.38 0.56
CA GLN A 293 18.83 6.06 0.04
C GLN A 293 19.28 6.16 -1.42
N GLU A 294 20.50 5.73 -1.72
CA GLU A 294 20.93 5.53 -3.11
C GLU A 294 20.05 4.42 -3.72
N GLN A 295 19.13 4.79 -4.60
CA GLN A 295 18.25 3.82 -5.26
C GLN A 295 18.84 3.38 -6.59
N THR A 296 19.30 2.14 -6.65
CA THR A 296 19.73 1.48 -7.89
C THR A 296 18.52 0.95 -8.68
N ASN A 297 18.69 0.59 -9.96
CA ASN A 297 17.65 -0.07 -10.76
C ASN A 297 17.14 -1.39 -10.14
N THR A 298 17.92 -2.00 -9.24
CA THR A 298 17.56 -3.22 -8.50
C THR A 298 16.70 -2.93 -7.27
N SER A 299 16.41 -1.65 -7.00
CA SER A 299 15.72 -1.16 -5.80
C SER A 299 14.22 -0.98 -6.01
N SER A 300 13.64 -1.45 -7.12
CA SER A 300 12.18 -1.43 -7.30
C SER A 300 11.53 -2.19 -6.13
N PRO A 301 10.80 -1.51 -5.23
CA PRO A 301 10.29 -2.14 -4.01
C PRO A 301 9.22 -3.21 -4.28
N ILE A 302 8.69 -3.25 -5.51
CA ILE A 302 7.73 -4.25 -6.01
C ILE A 302 8.40 -5.33 -6.88
N GLY A 303 9.74 -5.35 -6.96
CA GLY A 303 10.51 -6.35 -7.69
C GLY A 303 10.53 -6.19 -9.21
N GLY A 304 10.10 -5.04 -9.74
CA GLY A 304 10.02 -4.79 -11.18
C GLY A 304 8.81 -5.42 -11.88
N VAL A 305 7.81 -5.85 -11.11
CA VAL A 305 6.54 -6.36 -11.64
C VAL A 305 5.75 -5.25 -12.30
N ARG A 306 5.35 -5.46 -13.55
CA ARG A 306 4.55 -4.52 -14.32
C ARG A 306 3.14 -4.46 -13.77
N HIS A 307 2.58 -3.26 -13.72
CA HIS A 307 1.19 -3.02 -13.32
C HIS A 307 0.78 -3.72 -12.01
N ALA A 308 1.70 -3.81 -11.05
CA ALA A 308 1.45 -4.41 -9.74
C ALA A 308 0.34 -3.64 -8.99
N GLY A 309 -0.91 -4.09 -9.13
CA GLY A 309 -2.10 -3.40 -8.59
C GLY A 309 -2.13 -3.28 -7.07
N GLY A 310 -1.25 -4.00 -6.38
CA GLY A 310 -1.04 -3.90 -4.94
C GLY A 310 -0.10 -2.77 -4.53
N GLY A 311 0.73 -2.22 -5.42
CA GLY A 311 1.70 -1.20 -4.99
C GLY A 311 2.53 -0.50 -6.04
N GLY A 312 2.19 -0.58 -7.33
CA GLY A 312 3.06 -0.12 -8.41
C GLY A 312 2.91 1.32 -8.87
N LEU A 313 1.93 2.08 -8.37
CA LEU A 313 1.73 3.46 -8.86
C LEU A 313 2.74 4.43 -8.23
N ALA A 314 3.13 5.40 -9.05
CA ALA A 314 3.54 6.72 -8.59
C ALA A 314 2.35 7.69 -8.72
N SER A 315 2.26 8.66 -7.81
CA SER A 315 1.22 9.70 -7.80
C SER A 315 1.66 10.91 -6.98
N THR A 316 0.83 11.94 -6.91
CA THR A 316 1.04 13.15 -6.12
C THR A 316 -0.07 13.29 -5.07
N ALA A 317 0.17 14.07 -4.01
CA ALA A 317 -0.88 14.33 -3.03
C ALA A 317 -2.08 15.07 -3.66
N GLN A 318 -1.80 15.97 -4.60
CA GLN A 318 -2.79 16.72 -5.37
C GLN A 318 -3.67 15.82 -6.24
N ASP A 319 -3.14 14.75 -6.83
CA ASP A 319 -3.94 13.81 -7.60
C ASP A 319 -4.71 12.85 -6.70
N TYR A 320 -4.04 12.29 -5.69
CA TYR A 320 -4.63 11.27 -4.84
C TYR A 320 -5.83 11.79 -4.03
N ILE A 321 -5.78 13.05 -3.54
CA ILE A 321 -6.91 13.64 -2.80
C ILE A 321 -8.19 13.70 -3.65
N LYS A 322 -8.09 13.79 -4.98
CA LYS A 322 -9.26 13.84 -5.88
C LYS A 322 -10.05 12.53 -5.86
N VAL A 323 -9.35 11.39 -5.75
CA VAL A 323 -9.98 10.07 -5.58
C VAL A 323 -10.75 10.01 -4.27
N LEU A 324 -10.11 10.46 -3.18
CA LEU A 324 -10.74 10.49 -1.85
C LEU A 324 -11.98 11.40 -1.83
N ILE A 325 -11.90 12.58 -2.45
CA ILE A 325 -13.01 13.52 -2.58
C ILE A 325 -14.17 12.90 -3.36
N SER A 326 -13.92 12.23 -4.50
CA SER A 326 -14.99 11.62 -5.31
C SER A 326 -15.71 10.50 -4.55
N LEU A 327 -14.97 9.63 -3.86
CA LEU A 327 -15.55 8.59 -3.00
C LEU A 327 -16.33 9.19 -1.81
N LEU A 328 -15.80 10.23 -1.18
CA LEU A 328 -16.46 10.92 -0.07
C LEU A 328 -17.77 11.59 -0.49
N ARG A 329 -17.76 12.27 -1.64
CA ARG A 329 -18.92 12.90 -2.27
C ARG A 329 -19.96 11.90 -2.71
N ASN A 330 -19.52 10.71 -3.09
CA ASN A 330 -20.33 9.72 -3.76
C ASN A 330 -20.96 10.27 -5.05
N ASP A 331 -20.15 10.94 -5.88
CA ASP A 331 -20.59 11.81 -6.98
C ASP A 331 -20.84 11.10 -8.32
N SER A 332 -20.79 9.76 -8.36
CA SER A 332 -20.97 8.97 -9.59
C SER A 332 -19.88 9.17 -10.67
N ILE A 333 -18.79 9.89 -10.38
CA ILE A 333 -17.69 10.07 -11.35
C ILE A 333 -16.93 8.77 -11.52
N LEU A 334 -16.53 8.14 -10.41
CA LEU A 334 -15.80 6.87 -10.44
C LEU A 334 -16.74 5.66 -10.47
N LEU A 335 -17.70 5.62 -9.54
CA LEU A 335 -18.60 4.50 -9.27
C LEU A 335 -19.98 5.02 -8.89
N GLN A 336 -21.02 4.25 -9.19
CA GLN A 336 -22.39 4.52 -8.77
C GLN A 336 -22.52 4.58 -7.24
N PRO A 337 -23.50 5.35 -6.71
CA PRO A 337 -23.59 5.59 -5.28
C PRO A 337 -23.68 4.33 -4.42
N SER A 338 -24.47 3.35 -4.86
CA SER A 338 -24.63 2.07 -4.19
C SER A 338 -23.34 1.24 -4.14
N THR A 339 -22.47 1.39 -5.14
CA THR A 339 -21.21 0.65 -5.22
C THR A 339 -20.18 1.24 -4.29
N VAL A 340 -20.11 2.58 -4.21
CA VAL A 340 -19.31 3.24 -3.18
C VAL A 340 -19.85 2.90 -1.80
N ASP A 341 -21.17 2.87 -1.59
CA ASP A 341 -21.75 2.46 -0.31
C ASP A 341 -21.30 1.05 0.09
N LEU A 342 -21.31 0.10 -0.86
CA LEU A 342 -20.82 -1.26 -0.63
C LEU A 342 -19.34 -1.27 -0.20
N MET A 343 -18.47 -0.42 -0.77
CA MET A 343 -17.05 -0.35 -0.39
C MET A 343 -16.84 -0.04 1.10
N PHE A 344 -17.76 0.70 1.71
CA PHE A 344 -17.70 1.12 3.12
C PHE A 344 -18.51 0.22 4.07
N THR A 345 -18.90 -0.98 3.63
CA THR A 345 -19.55 -1.97 4.50
C THR A 345 -18.55 -3.06 4.92
N PRO A 346 -18.71 -3.66 6.12
CA PRO A 346 -17.96 -4.84 6.54
C PRO A 346 -18.03 -5.97 5.50
N GLN A 347 -16.88 -6.52 5.09
CA GLN A 347 -16.82 -7.55 4.05
C GLN A 347 -16.35 -8.91 4.56
N LEU A 348 -15.75 -8.98 5.75
CA LEU A 348 -15.25 -10.24 6.28
C LEU A 348 -16.42 -11.03 6.90
N LYS A 349 -16.46 -12.34 6.61
CA LYS A 349 -17.38 -13.26 7.29
C LYS A 349 -17.08 -13.36 8.79
N ASP A 350 -15.79 -13.30 9.14
CA ASP A 350 -15.28 -13.26 10.49
C ASP A 350 -14.05 -12.34 10.55
N SER A 351 -14.16 -11.22 11.27
CA SER A 351 -13.08 -10.25 11.45
C SER A 351 -12.15 -10.58 12.62
N THR A 352 -12.33 -11.71 13.32
CA THR A 352 -11.52 -12.11 14.48
C THR A 352 -10.02 -12.15 14.17
N HIS A 353 -9.63 -12.67 13.00
CA HIS A 353 -8.22 -12.74 12.61
C HIS A 353 -7.63 -11.36 12.29
N LEU A 354 -8.39 -10.50 11.63
CA LEU A 354 -8.02 -9.09 11.44
C LEU A 354 -7.88 -8.38 12.80
N GLN A 355 -8.81 -8.61 13.73
CA GLN A 355 -8.78 -8.02 15.07
C GLN A 355 -7.54 -8.47 15.87
N LYS A 356 -7.12 -9.74 15.75
CA LYS A 356 -5.89 -10.26 16.37
C LYS A 356 -4.65 -9.60 15.78
N MET A 357 -4.58 -9.48 14.45
CA MET A 357 -3.48 -8.75 13.79
C MET A 357 -3.44 -7.30 14.26
N HIS A 358 -4.58 -6.62 14.25
CA HIS A 358 -4.73 -5.22 14.69
C HIS A 358 -4.30 -4.98 16.13
N ALA A 359 -4.59 -5.93 17.03
CA ALA A 359 -4.21 -5.84 18.43
C ALA A 359 -2.72 -6.11 18.68
N ASN A 360 -1.98 -6.62 17.68
CA ASN A 360 -0.55 -6.90 17.82
C ASN A 360 0.27 -5.58 17.72
N PRO A 361 1.00 -5.19 18.78
CA PRO A 361 1.86 -4.00 18.74
C PRO A 361 2.91 -4.02 17.62
N GLU A 362 3.33 -5.21 17.18
CA GLU A 362 4.30 -5.37 16.09
C GLU A 362 3.66 -5.14 14.70
N ALA A 363 2.33 -5.12 14.59
CA ALA A 363 1.61 -4.91 13.33
C ALA A 363 1.19 -3.45 13.10
N PHE A 364 1.69 -2.52 13.90
CA PHE A 364 1.33 -1.10 13.94
C PHE A 364 1.31 -0.42 12.56
N GLY A 365 2.25 -0.78 11.66
CA GLY A 365 2.32 -0.23 10.31
C GLY A 365 1.16 -0.62 9.38
N LEU A 366 0.42 -1.70 9.66
CA LEU A 366 -0.68 -2.19 8.80
C LEU A 366 -2.04 -1.59 9.18
N ALA A 367 -2.28 -1.39 10.47
CA ALA A 367 -3.55 -0.86 10.97
C ALA A 367 -3.65 0.67 10.90
N GLY A 368 -2.54 1.36 10.56
CA GLY A 368 -2.47 2.81 10.63
C GLY A 368 -2.74 3.31 12.05
N ASN A 369 -3.38 4.47 12.17
CA ASN A 369 -3.66 5.11 13.47
C ASN A 369 -4.88 4.60 14.24
N ILE A 370 -5.47 3.45 13.87
CA ILE A 370 -6.59 2.90 14.64
C ILE A 370 -6.09 2.42 16.00
N PRO A 371 -6.69 2.83 17.14
CA PRO A 371 -6.30 2.29 18.44
C PRO A 371 -6.49 0.78 18.51
N ALA A 372 -5.53 0.04 19.08
CA ALA A 372 -5.45 -1.43 19.06
C ALA A 372 -6.71 -2.19 19.52
N ARG A 373 -7.53 -1.58 20.39
CA ARG A 373 -8.78 -2.17 20.92
C ARG A 373 -10.06 -1.75 20.19
N THR A 374 -9.94 -0.88 19.20
CA THR A 374 -11.09 -0.48 18.37
C THR A 374 -11.53 -1.69 17.56
N LYS A 375 -12.84 -1.93 17.48
CA LYS A 375 -13.37 -2.96 16.58
C LYS A 375 -13.11 -2.56 15.13
N VAL A 376 -12.63 -3.51 14.34
CA VAL A 376 -12.31 -3.32 12.94
C VAL A 376 -12.95 -4.37 12.04
N ASP A 377 -13.19 -3.98 10.79
CA ASP A 377 -13.45 -4.89 9.67
C ASP A 377 -12.62 -4.44 8.47
N PHE A 378 -12.77 -5.12 7.34
CA PHE A 378 -12.17 -4.71 6.08
C PHE A 378 -13.29 -4.36 5.08
N GLY A 379 -13.22 -3.16 4.51
CA GLY A 379 -14.07 -2.72 3.41
C GLY A 379 -13.49 -3.14 2.06
N LEU A 380 -14.13 -2.76 0.96
CA LEU A 380 -13.51 -2.93 -0.37
C LEU A 380 -12.57 -1.73 -0.62
N GLY A 381 -11.34 -1.85 -0.13
CA GLY A 381 -10.25 -0.90 -0.40
C GLY A 381 -9.39 -0.54 0.82
N GLY A 382 -9.84 -0.83 2.04
CA GLY A 382 -9.09 -0.50 3.26
C GLY A 382 -9.74 -1.01 4.53
N ILE A 383 -9.08 -0.77 5.67
CA ILE A 383 -9.58 -1.16 6.99
C ILE A 383 -10.67 -0.18 7.46
N LEU A 384 -11.73 -0.71 8.04
CA LEU A 384 -12.85 0.04 8.60
C LEU A 384 -12.73 0.07 10.12
N ASN A 385 -12.86 1.26 10.73
CA ASN A 385 -13.13 1.35 12.15
C ASN A 385 -14.65 1.25 12.39
N LEU A 386 -15.09 0.24 13.15
CA LEU A 386 -16.51 0.01 13.43
C LEU A 386 -17.01 0.83 14.64
N GLU A 387 -16.09 1.49 15.32
CA GLU A 387 -16.34 2.35 16.48
C GLU A 387 -15.64 3.70 16.27
N GLU A 388 -16.07 4.74 16.98
CA GLU A 388 -15.38 6.04 16.96
C GLU A 388 -13.95 5.92 17.52
N MET A 389 -12.99 6.48 16.79
CA MET A 389 -11.58 6.49 17.20
C MET A 389 -11.32 7.59 18.21
N ARG A 390 -10.99 7.21 19.45
CA ARG A 390 -10.78 8.17 20.55
C ARG A 390 -9.59 9.11 20.35
N ASN A 391 -8.58 8.69 19.59
CA ASN A 391 -7.34 9.44 19.37
C ASN A 391 -7.47 10.51 18.28
N THR A 392 -8.32 10.33 17.28
CA THR A 392 -8.49 11.30 16.17
C THR A 392 -9.92 11.84 16.03
N HIS A 393 -10.90 11.30 16.76
CA HIS A 393 -12.33 11.58 16.62
C HIS A 393 -12.93 11.15 15.26
N ARG A 394 -12.26 10.25 14.51
CA ARG A 394 -12.86 9.65 13.32
C ARG A 394 -14.06 8.80 13.71
N LYS A 395 -15.22 9.07 13.11
CA LYS A 395 -16.46 8.36 13.43
C LYS A 395 -16.45 6.92 12.90
N ALA A 396 -17.33 6.10 13.46
CA ALA A 396 -17.56 4.73 13.00
C ALA A 396 -17.91 4.67 11.50
N GLY A 397 -17.44 3.64 10.81
CA GLY A 397 -17.58 3.50 9.36
C GLY A 397 -16.56 4.31 8.55
N GLY A 398 -15.58 4.93 9.21
CA GLY A 398 -14.42 5.51 8.53
C GLY A 398 -13.55 4.42 7.92
N MET A 399 -12.99 4.68 6.73
CA MET A 399 -12.06 3.78 6.05
C MET A 399 -10.69 4.42 5.94
N GLN A 400 -9.63 3.62 6.10
CA GLN A 400 -8.26 4.07 5.88
C GLN A 400 -7.38 2.99 5.27
N TRP A 401 -6.24 3.43 4.74
CA TRP A 401 -5.08 2.57 4.48
C TRP A 401 -3.82 3.43 4.41
N GLY A 402 -2.70 2.83 4.02
CA GLY A 402 -1.43 3.53 3.85
C GLY A 402 -0.56 2.94 2.76
N GLY A 403 0.63 3.51 2.61
CA GLY A 403 1.69 3.08 1.72
C GLY A 403 3.00 2.93 2.50
N TYR A 404 3.87 2.04 2.00
CA TYR A 404 5.11 1.65 2.65
C TYR A 404 5.98 2.85 3.13
N PRO A 405 6.17 3.93 2.35
CA PRO A 405 6.95 5.09 2.77
C PRO A 405 6.25 6.05 3.75
N ASN A 406 5.59 5.51 4.77
CA ASN A 406 4.77 6.23 5.76
C ASN A 406 3.74 7.17 5.12
N LEU A 407 3.10 6.69 4.06
CA LEU A 407 1.98 7.39 3.43
C LEU A 407 0.67 6.94 4.06
N PHE A 408 -0.31 7.83 4.21
CA PHE A 408 -1.60 7.49 4.81
C PHE A 408 -2.76 8.20 4.11
N TRP A 409 -3.94 7.58 4.13
CA TRP A 409 -5.19 8.24 3.75
C TRP A 409 -6.35 7.75 4.60
N TRP A 410 -7.37 8.59 4.75
CA TRP A 410 -8.61 8.23 5.41
C TRP A 410 -9.81 8.94 4.77
N ILE A 411 -10.98 8.32 4.87
CA ILE A 411 -12.27 8.88 4.47
C ILE A 411 -13.25 8.71 5.65
N ASN A 412 -13.79 9.83 6.14
CA ASN A 412 -14.80 9.87 7.20
C ASN A 412 -16.12 10.40 6.61
N ARG A 413 -16.94 9.48 6.11
CA ARG A 413 -18.22 9.82 5.45
C ARG A 413 -19.22 10.49 6.40
N GLN A 414 -19.22 10.11 7.68
CA GLN A 414 -20.13 10.71 8.66
C GLN A 414 -19.85 12.19 8.89
N GLU A 415 -18.57 12.57 8.95
CA GLU A 415 -18.17 13.97 9.11
C GLU A 415 -18.10 14.72 7.77
N GLY A 416 -18.04 14.00 6.65
CA GLY A 416 -17.92 14.61 5.33
C GLY A 416 -16.52 15.15 5.09
N ILE A 417 -15.48 14.46 5.57
CA ILE A 417 -14.07 14.87 5.47
C ILE A 417 -13.22 13.68 5.03
N CYS A 418 -12.15 13.95 4.29
CA CYS A 418 -11.09 13.00 3.98
C CYS A 418 -9.72 13.69 4.04
N GLY A 419 -8.65 12.91 4.08
CA GLY A 419 -7.29 13.46 3.99
C GLY A 419 -6.26 12.44 3.55
N CYS A 420 -5.12 12.95 3.07
CA CYS A 420 -3.94 12.18 2.74
C CYS A 420 -2.66 12.82 3.31
N TYR A 421 -1.70 11.98 3.64
CA TYR A 421 -0.40 12.32 4.23
C TYR A 421 0.69 11.69 3.35
N PHE A 422 1.58 12.52 2.81
CA PHE A 422 2.59 12.14 1.84
C PHE A 422 4.01 12.37 2.38
N THR A 423 4.80 11.31 2.43
CA THR A 423 6.25 11.29 2.66
C THR A 423 6.92 10.23 1.76
N GLN A 424 8.25 10.24 1.69
CA GLN A 424 9.04 9.11 1.20
C GLN A 424 10.02 8.67 2.28
N LEU A 425 9.49 8.33 3.46
CA LEU A 425 10.28 7.94 4.65
C LEU A 425 10.09 6.46 4.96
N VAL A 426 11.18 5.76 5.20
CA VAL A 426 11.21 4.38 5.69
C VAL A 426 12.11 4.27 6.93
N PRO A 427 11.96 3.25 7.80
CA PRO A 427 11.04 2.12 7.70
C PRO A 427 9.56 2.52 7.85
N PRO A 428 8.62 1.73 7.28
CA PRO A 428 7.20 1.86 7.60
C PRO A 428 6.95 1.80 9.12
N GLY A 429 6.02 2.62 9.60
CA GLY A 429 5.75 2.75 11.05
C GLY A 429 6.76 3.65 11.76
N ASP A 430 7.42 4.55 11.03
CA ASP A 430 8.34 5.54 11.61
C ASP A 430 7.62 6.36 12.68
N PRO A 431 8.13 6.43 13.93
CA PRO A 431 7.42 7.06 15.04
C PRO A 431 7.09 8.54 14.82
N GLU A 432 8.01 9.29 14.21
CA GLU A 432 7.81 10.73 13.97
C GLU A 432 6.77 10.94 12.86
N ALA A 433 6.88 10.21 11.74
CA ALA A 433 5.90 10.34 10.65
C ALA A 433 4.51 9.86 11.06
N PHE A 434 4.44 8.73 11.77
CA PHE A 434 3.18 8.21 12.26
C PHE A 434 2.55 9.14 13.31
N GLY A 435 3.34 9.64 14.26
CA GLY A 435 2.88 10.60 15.26
C GLY A 435 2.32 11.86 14.60
N MET A 436 3.02 12.40 13.59
CA MET A 436 2.56 13.55 12.83
C MET A 436 1.27 13.26 12.05
N TYR A 437 1.13 12.07 11.46
CA TYR A 437 -0.12 11.65 10.81
C TYR A 437 -1.31 11.60 11.79
N VAL A 438 -1.11 11.06 13.01
CA VAL A 438 -2.14 11.04 14.05
C VAL A 438 -2.55 12.46 14.44
N GLU A 439 -1.58 13.35 14.66
CA GLU A 439 -1.84 14.75 14.99
C GLU A 439 -2.57 15.47 13.86
N PHE A 440 -2.20 15.21 12.60
CA PHE A 440 -2.87 15.75 11.42
C PHE A 440 -4.36 15.39 11.39
N GLU A 441 -4.67 14.09 11.47
CA GLU A 441 -6.06 13.63 11.42
C GLU A 441 -6.88 14.18 12.60
N ARG A 442 -6.29 14.19 13.81
CA ARG A 442 -6.92 14.78 15.00
C ARG A 442 -7.20 16.27 14.81
N ALA A 443 -6.23 17.03 14.30
CA ALA A 443 -6.36 18.47 14.11
C ALA A 443 -7.46 18.79 13.09
N VAL A 444 -7.51 18.06 11.98
CA VAL A 444 -8.55 18.21 10.95
C VAL A 444 -9.94 17.88 11.50
N ASN A 445 -10.11 16.72 12.14
CA ASN A 445 -11.41 16.31 12.67
C ASN A 445 -11.92 17.28 13.75
N ARG A 446 -11.03 17.81 14.61
CA ARG A 446 -11.41 18.83 15.60
C ARG A 446 -11.79 20.17 14.98
N ALA A 447 -11.05 20.61 13.96
CA ALA A 447 -11.26 21.91 13.35
C ALA A 447 -12.48 21.95 12.43
N PHE A 448 -12.79 20.85 11.76
CA PHE A 448 -13.74 20.82 10.64
C PHE A 448 -14.85 19.77 10.75
N GLY A 449 -14.78 18.84 11.73
CA GLY A 449 -15.88 17.92 12.01
C GLY A 449 -17.16 18.66 12.37
N LYS A 450 -18.32 18.07 12.12
CA LYS A 450 -19.66 18.62 12.37
C LYS A 450 -19.84 19.10 13.82
N GLY A 451 -19.20 18.46 14.80
CA GLY A 451 -19.19 18.89 16.20
C GLY A 451 -18.19 20.01 16.56
N GLY A 452 -17.24 20.35 15.67
CA GLY A 452 -16.25 21.41 15.89
C GLY A 452 -16.80 22.82 15.70
N ASN A 453 -17.91 22.98 14.97
CA ASN A 453 -18.59 24.27 14.78
C ASN A 453 -19.47 24.67 15.96
N GLU A 454 -19.92 23.74 16.81
CA GLU A 454 -20.72 24.06 18.01
C GLU A 454 -19.87 24.61 19.17
N ALA A 455 -18.55 24.39 19.16
CA ALA A 455 -17.64 24.94 20.16
C ALA A 455 -17.17 26.39 19.86
N LYS A 456 -17.71 27.02 18.79
CA LYS A 456 -17.37 28.38 18.35
C LYS A 456 -18.56 29.35 18.33
N LEU A 457 -19.71 28.93 18.85
CA LEU A 457 -20.87 29.78 19.18
C LEU A 457 -21.03 29.77 20.70
#